data_AF-A0A8T0MVT7-F1
#
_entry.id   AF-A0A8T0MVT7-F1
#
_cell.length_a   1.000
_cell.length_b   1.000
_cell.length_c   1.000
_cell.angle_alpha   90.00
_cell.angle_beta   90.00
_cell.angle_gamma   90.00
#
_symmetry.space_group_name_H-M   'P 1'
#
loop_
_entity.id
_entity.type
_entity.pdbx_description
1 polymer ?
#
loop_
_entity_poly.entity_id
_entity_poly.type
_entity_poly.pdbx_seq_one_letter_code
_entity_poly.pdbx_strand_id
1 'polypeptide(L)'
;MERERDHGAAAASEENGFSYHDDAQVEAMQQRVDAAPPLGDDPYTIFRLPTAVRERHRDLYEPKVVSVGPYYHGRAGLGAAQQHKWRLLRDFLSRGKKDAGGLGAYVRAAREVEADARRCYAEGFGLGADEFAELLVLDGCFLLEFFLKKSEGQLAAPGGAKWAWHHMYHDVLLLENQIPFFVIEKLHGVAFAGEEGAERDALLDIFCKAFAGDLPSSRTIRPPSDKTIHHLLHLHYECNVRNPAADNDKGRNTIGDANNGASLAIWKQPAIPSPRSGEGAGRKGRLTSMIPPAAKMEEASVTFKRKATPRDVFDASFRYGVLHMPAFVIDEGAKVLLANLVAFEQGGGRAARQLDGGNLVTGFVALVGSLVNSRRDLEVLRRCGIMHCMLADDDAVAYFNHVVQYTTMDYDRHLLACLFRDVREHCHWNR
;
A
#
# COMPACT_ATOMS: atom_id res chain seq x y z
N MET A 1 36.75 80.26 18.17
CA MET A 1 37.04 80.57 16.75
C MET A 1 37.17 79.22 16.07
N GLU A 2 36.05 78.73 15.53
CA GLU A 2 35.65 78.89 14.12
C GLU A 2 36.46 77.95 13.21
N ARG A 3 35.78 76.95 12.63
CA ARG A 3 35.48 76.77 11.19
C ARG A 3 36.73 76.48 10.35
N GLU A 4 36.76 75.69 9.30
CA GLU A 4 35.93 74.73 8.58
C GLU A 4 36.90 74.20 7.48
N ARG A 5 36.70 72.95 6.99
CA ARG A 5 37.06 72.49 5.62
C ARG A 5 38.55 72.38 5.24
N ASP A 6 39.02 71.47 4.39
CA ASP A 6 38.51 70.24 3.77
C ASP A 6 39.68 69.60 2.98
N HIS A 7 39.64 68.28 2.77
CA HIS A 7 40.27 67.48 1.69
C HIS A 7 41.82 67.39 1.63
N GLY A 8 42.46 66.23 1.47
CA GLY A 8 42.00 64.88 1.21
C GLY A 8 43.19 63.95 0.87
N ALA A 9 42.86 62.67 0.70
CA ALA A 9 43.63 61.59 0.07
C ALA A 9 44.78 60.93 0.83
N ALA A 10 44.44 59.86 1.56
CA ALA A 10 45.14 58.57 1.46
C ALA A 10 44.20 57.46 1.93
N ALA A 11 43.41 56.92 0.98
CA ALA A 11 42.62 55.72 1.19
C ALA A 11 43.57 54.52 1.25
N ALA A 12 43.84 54.03 2.45
CA ALA A 12 44.36 52.69 2.66
C ALA A 12 43.16 51.75 2.74
N SER A 13 43.08 50.86 1.76
CA SER A 13 42.12 49.78 1.62
C SER A 13 42.18 48.84 2.82
N GLU A 14 41.17 48.91 3.69
CA GLU A 14 40.78 47.77 4.51
C GLU A 14 39.86 46.90 3.65
N GLU A 15 40.40 45.76 3.22
CA GLU A 15 39.66 44.69 2.57
C GLU A 15 38.52 44.22 3.48
N ASN A 16 37.29 44.65 3.17
CA ASN A 16 36.10 43.96 3.63
C ASN A 16 36.04 42.59 2.93
N GLY A 17 36.71 41.61 3.52
CA GLY A 17 36.53 40.20 3.26
C GLY A 17 35.16 39.74 3.78
N PHE A 18 34.09 40.16 3.10
CA PHE A 18 32.75 39.62 3.29
C PHE A 18 32.18 39.11 1.97
N SER A 19 32.10 37.78 1.88
CA SER A 19 30.93 37.08 1.36
C SER A 19 30.69 36.97 -0.15
N TYR A 20 31.72 36.72 -0.98
CA TYR A 20 31.47 36.20 -2.35
C TYR A 20 31.11 34.70 -2.37
N HIS A 21 31.40 33.96 -1.32
CA HIS A 21 31.11 32.53 -1.24
C HIS A 21 29.63 32.22 -0.94
N ASP A 22 28.91 33.15 -0.31
CA ASP A 22 27.52 32.98 0.09
C ASP A 22 26.57 33.10 -1.11
N ASP A 23 26.85 34.01 -2.05
CA ASP A 23 25.99 34.24 -3.22
C ASP A 23 25.96 33.07 -4.20
N ALA A 24 27.11 32.44 -4.51
CA ALA A 24 27.15 31.28 -5.40
C ALA A 24 26.49 30.04 -4.78
N GLN A 25 26.60 29.88 -3.46
CA GLN A 25 25.92 28.83 -2.73
C GLN A 25 24.41 29.07 -2.69
N VAL A 26 23.98 30.32 -2.45
CA VAL A 26 22.58 30.73 -2.47
C VAL A 26 21.96 30.57 -3.86
N GLU A 27 22.65 30.98 -4.94
CA GLU A 27 22.19 30.76 -6.31
C GLU A 27 22.06 29.27 -6.65
N ALA A 28 23.05 28.46 -6.28
CA ALA A 28 22.98 27.01 -6.46
C ALA A 28 21.84 26.39 -5.63
N MET A 29 21.59 26.90 -4.42
CA MET A 29 20.44 26.48 -3.60
C MET A 29 19.11 26.92 -4.21
N GLN A 30 19.01 28.14 -4.74
CA GLN A 30 17.81 28.67 -5.39
C GLN A 30 17.50 27.90 -6.66
N GLN A 31 18.50 27.59 -7.49
CA GLN A 31 18.33 26.72 -8.65
C GLN A 31 17.80 25.33 -8.27
N ARG A 32 18.26 24.76 -7.14
CA ARG A 32 17.74 23.49 -6.63
C ARG A 32 16.31 23.60 -6.10
N VAL A 33 15.94 24.74 -5.52
CA VAL A 33 14.57 25.03 -5.08
C VAL A 33 13.64 25.19 -6.28
N ASP A 34 14.05 25.94 -7.29
CA ASP A 34 13.25 26.21 -8.50
C ASP A 34 13.13 24.95 -9.39
N ALA A 35 14.15 24.09 -9.39
CA ALA A 35 14.12 22.79 -10.07
C ALA A 35 13.39 21.70 -9.26
N ALA A 36 13.03 21.96 -7.98
CA ALA A 36 12.32 20.99 -7.18
C ALA A 36 10.88 20.83 -7.72
N PRO A 37 10.46 19.61 -8.10
CA PRO A 37 9.12 19.41 -8.62
C PRO A 37 8.08 19.73 -7.53
N PRO A 38 6.91 20.28 -7.90
CA PRO A 38 5.83 20.51 -6.95
C PRO A 38 5.38 19.18 -6.32
N LEU A 39 5.03 19.21 -5.03
CA LEU A 39 4.63 18.05 -4.20
C LEU A 39 3.54 17.14 -4.82
N GLY A 40 2.78 17.64 -5.80
CA GLY A 40 1.68 16.92 -6.44
C GLY A 40 2.05 16.05 -7.64
N ASP A 41 3.24 16.22 -8.23
CA ASP A 41 3.58 15.64 -9.53
C ASP A 41 4.44 14.37 -9.47
N ASP A 42 4.72 13.85 -8.27
CA ASP A 42 5.61 12.70 -8.18
C ASP A 42 4.96 11.44 -8.80
N PRO A 43 5.51 10.89 -9.91
CA PRO A 43 4.89 9.80 -10.64
C PRO A 43 5.06 8.45 -9.96
N TYR A 44 5.87 8.34 -8.89
CA TYR A 44 6.20 7.05 -8.31
C TYR A 44 4.97 6.33 -7.75
N THR A 45 5.03 5.01 -7.83
CA THR A 45 4.03 4.08 -7.29
C THR A 45 4.67 3.02 -6.40
N ILE A 46 6.00 2.88 -6.46
CA ILE A 46 6.81 1.92 -5.69
C ILE A 46 7.86 2.69 -4.89
N PHE A 47 7.86 2.53 -3.57
CA PHE A 47 8.75 3.27 -2.67
C PHE A 47 9.18 2.38 -1.51
N ARG A 48 10.31 2.73 -0.87
CA ARG A 48 10.73 2.05 0.34
C ARG A 48 10.22 2.77 1.56
N LEU A 49 9.85 1.98 2.58
CA LEU A 49 9.51 2.51 3.88
C LEU A 49 10.74 3.16 4.52
N PRO A 50 10.54 4.19 5.35
CA PRO A 50 11.62 4.75 6.16
C PRO A 50 12.36 3.64 6.91
N THR A 51 13.69 3.70 6.91
CA THR A 51 14.56 2.66 7.50
C THR A 51 14.13 2.30 8.93
N ALA A 52 13.78 3.28 9.74
CA ALA A 52 13.32 3.07 11.12
C ALA A 52 12.06 2.19 11.24
N VAL A 53 11.14 2.24 10.26
CA VAL A 53 9.95 1.39 10.23
C VAL A 53 10.34 -0.05 9.88
N ARG A 54 11.19 -0.19 8.88
CA ARG A 54 11.59 -1.48 8.30
C ARG A 54 12.48 -2.28 9.22
N GLU A 55 13.46 -1.65 9.86
CA GLU A 55 14.44 -2.33 10.70
C GLU A 55 13.84 -2.96 11.95
N ARG A 56 12.74 -2.39 12.45
CA ARG A 56 12.05 -2.91 13.62
C ARG A 56 11.35 -4.24 13.34
N HIS A 57 10.83 -4.42 12.13
CA HIS A 57 10.10 -5.62 11.69
C HIS A 57 10.45 -5.98 10.25
N ARG A 58 11.70 -6.40 10.02
CA ARG A 58 12.18 -6.78 8.68
C ARG A 58 11.37 -7.93 8.09
N ASP A 59 10.84 -8.81 8.95
CA ASP A 59 10.01 -9.95 8.57
C ASP A 59 8.67 -9.58 7.92
N LEU A 60 8.22 -8.32 8.06
CA LEU A 60 6.98 -7.81 7.48
C LEU A 60 7.19 -7.12 6.13
N TYR A 61 8.37 -6.58 5.85
CA TYR A 61 8.58 -5.66 4.73
C TYR A 61 9.66 -6.11 3.75
N GLU A 62 10.50 -7.07 4.14
CA GLU A 62 11.59 -7.55 3.31
C GLU A 62 11.32 -8.96 2.74
N PRO A 63 11.69 -9.21 1.47
CA PRO A 63 11.46 -10.52 0.85
C PRO A 63 12.33 -11.60 1.50
N LYS A 64 11.73 -12.78 1.71
CA LYS A 64 12.35 -13.93 2.39
C LYS A 64 12.90 -14.98 1.44
N VAL A 65 12.34 -15.09 0.25
CA VAL A 65 12.62 -16.13 -0.75
C VAL A 65 12.94 -15.52 -2.11
N VAL A 66 12.11 -14.62 -2.64
CA VAL A 66 12.25 -14.09 -4.00
C VAL A 66 12.20 -12.57 -4.03
N SER A 67 13.24 -11.96 -4.61
CA SER A 67 13.20 -10.54 -4.96
C SER A 67 12.54 -10.33 -6.32
N VAL A 68 11.73 -9.28 -6.42
CA VAL A 68 11.06 -8.81 -7.63
C VAL A 68 11.28 -7.31 -7.70
N GLY A 69 11.88 -6.84 -8.78
CA GLY A 69 12.27 -5.45 -8.93
C GLY A 69 13.68 -5.15 -8.38
N PRO A 70 14.11 -3.88 -8.50
CA PRO A 70 15.49 -3.48 -8.31
C PRO A 70 15.92 -3.34 -6.85
N TYR A 71 15.02 -3.02 -5.92
CA TYR A 71 15.39 -2.70 -4.53
C TYR A 71 16.04 -3.86 -3.76
N TYR A 72 15.67 -5.10 -4.08
CA TYR A 72 16.25 -6.31 -3.49
C TYR A 72 17.02 -7.16 -4.50
N HIS A 73 17.38 -6.58 -5.65
CA HIS A 73 18.18 -7.25 -6.66
C HIS A 73 19.58 -7.57 -6.10
N GLY A 74 20.08 -8.77 -6.38
CA GLY A 74 21.41 -9.21 -5.91
C GLY A 74 21.54 -9.42 -4.39
N ARG A 75 20.46 -9.30 -3.61
CA ARG A 75 20.52 -9.46 -2.16
C ARG A 75 20.98 -10.88 -1.75
N ALA A 76 21.96 -10.92 -0.85
CA ALA A 76 22.44 -12.17 -0.26
C ALA A 76 21.30 -12.93 0.42
N GLY A 77 21.26 -14.26 0.22
CA GLY A 77 20.21 -15.14 0.74
C GLY A 77 19.06 -15.46 -0.24
N LEU A 78 18.91 -14.70 -1.33
CA LEU A 78 17.83 -14.90 -2.32
C LEU A 78 18.29 -15.58 -3.63
N GLY A 79 19.54 -16.06 -3.67
CA GLY A 79 20.16 -16.59 -4.90
C GLY A 79 19.51 -17.84 -5.48
N ALA A 80 18.96 -18.72 -4.63
CA ALA A 80 18.26 -19.93 -5.10
C ALA A 80 16.99 -19.57 -5.90
N ALA A 81 16.25 -18.54 -5.49
CA ALA A 81 15.10 -18.07 -6.22
C ALA A 81 15.49 -17.44 -7.55
N GLN A 82 16.64 -16.74 -7.63
CA GLN A 82 17.12 -16.21 -8.91
C GLN A 82 17.36 -17.31 -9.94
N GLN A 83 17.98 -18.44 -9.55
CA GLN A 83 18.12 -19.59 -10.44
C GLN A 83 16.76 -20.18 -10.86
N HIS A 84 15.77 -20.17 -9.96
CA HIS A 84 14.42 -20.62 -10.26
C HIS A 84 13.71 -19.69 -11.27
N LYS A 85 13.91 -18.37 -11.20
CA LYS A 85 13.38 -17.43 -12.19
C LYS A 85 13.89 -17.73 -13.60
N TRP A 86 15.18 -18.04 -13.76
CA TRP A 86 15.74 -18.43 -15.06
C TRP A 86 15.10 -19.71 -15.62
N ARG A 87 14.76 -20.67 -14.75
CA ARG A 87 14.01 -21.88 -15.16
C ARG A 87 12.60 -21.52 -15.61
N LEU A 88 11.89 -20.68 -14.86
CA LEU A 88 10.55 -20.23 -15.21
C LEU A 88 10.54 -19.38 -16.49
N LEU A 89 11.56 -18.54 -16.70
CA LEU A 89 11.73 -17.81 -17.96
C LEU A 89 11.90 -18.78 -19.14
N ARG A 90 12.73 -19.81 -19.00
CA ARG A 90 12.89 -20.84 -20.05
C ARG A 90 11.57 -21.55 -20.35
N ASP A 91 10.83 -21.94 -19.31
CA ASP A 91 9.54 -22.60 -19.45
C ASP A 91 8.51 -21.66 -20.13
N PHE A 92 8.45 -20.39 -19.72
CA PHE A 92 7.59 -19.37 -20.33
C PHE A 92 7.91 -19.14 -21.81
N LEU A 93 9.19 -19.00 -22.15
CA LEU A 93 9.64 -18.85 -23.54
C LEU A 93 9.29 -20.06 -24.42
N SER A 94 9.11 -21.25 -23.81
CA SER A 94 8.66 -22.45 -24.53
C SER A 94 7.17 -22.48 -24.83
N ARG A 95 6.36 -21.64 -24.16
CA ARG A 95 4.92 -21.47 -24.43
C ARG A 95 4.66 -20.63 -25.68
N GLY A 96 5.51 -19.61 -25.91
CA GLY A 96 5.35 -18.68 -27.02
C GLY A 96 5.53 -19.32 -28.40
N LYS A 97 4.95 -18.69 -29.44
CA LYS A 97 5.14 -19.13 -30.83
C LYS A 97 6.62 -19.07 -31.20
N LYS A 98 7.11 -20.08 -31.94
CA LYS A 98 8.52 -20.17 -32.39
C LYS A 98 8.98 -18.94 -33.19
N ASP A 99 8.04 -18.22 -33.80
CA ASP A 99 8.30 -17.04 -34.64
C ASP A 99 8.29 -15.71 -33.86
N ALA A 100 8.04 -15.72 -32.54
CA ALA A 100 7.91 -14.51 -31.71
C ALA A 100 9.23 -13.79 -31.40
N GLY A 101 10.30 -14.01 -32.19
CA GLY A 101 11.60 -13.34 -32.02
C GLY A 101 12.40 -13.75 -30.76
N GLY A 102 11.96 -14.80 -30.05
CA GLY A 102 12.63 -15.38 -28.88
C GLY A 102 12.88 -14.38 -27.75
N LEU A 103 13.88 -14.66 -26.91
CA LEU A 103 14.28 -13.78 -25.78
C LEU A 103 14.55 -12.33 -26.23
N GLY A 104 15.08 -12.13 -27.44
CA GLY A 104 15.37 -10.80 -27.97
C GLY A 104 14.14 -9.91 -28.13
N ALA A 105 12.96 -10.46 -28.40
CA ALA A 105 11.72 -9.69 -28.47
C ALA A 105 11.32 -9.13 -27.09
N TYR A 106 11.45 -9.94 -26.04
CA TYR A 106 11.18 -9.52 -24.66
C TYR A 106 12.15 -8.43 -24.19
N VAL A 107 13.44 -8.58 -24.49
CA VAL A 107 14.46 -7.56 -24.15
C VAL A 107 14.18 -6.23 -24.86
N ARG A 108 13.80 -6.25 -26.15
CA ARG A 108 13.40 -5.03 -26.86
C ARG A 108 12.15 -4.40 -26.23
N ALA A 109 11.13 -5.20 -25.94
CA ALA A 109 9.90 -4.72 -25.32
C ALA A 109 10.14 -4.11 -23.92
N ALA A 110 11.05 -4.70 -23.13
CA ALA A 110 11.45 -4.15 -21.83
C ALA A 110 12.25 -2.84 -21.97
N ARG A 111 13.18 -2.76 -22.94
CA ARG A 111 13.93 -1.52 -23.23
C ARG A 111 13.02 -0.36 -23.63
N GLU A 112 11.95 -0.63 -24.39
CA GLU A 112 10.97 0.40 -24.78
C GLU A 112 10.27 1.06 -23.59
N VAL A 113 10.09 0.32 -22.49
CA VAL A 113 9.33 0.79 -21.31
C VAL A 113 10.22 1.03 -20.09
N GLU A 114 11.54 0.86 -20.23
CA GLU A 114 12.52 0.93 -19.14
C GLU A 114 12.50 2.28 -18.42
N ALA A 115 12.51 3.38 -19.17
CA ALA A 115 12.57 4.72 -18.61
C ALA A 115 11.30 5.06 -17.81
N ASP A 116 10.13 4.66 -18.32
CA ASP A 116 8.86 4.82 -17.60
C ASP A 116 8.79 3.90 -16.38
N ALA A 117 9.31 2.67 -16.49
CA ALA A 117 9.35 1.74 -15.37
C ALA A 117 10.25 2.26 -14.25
N ARG A 118 11.39 2.87 -14.60
CA ARG A 118 12.31 3.49 -13.65
C ARG A 118 11.66 4.64 -12.89
N ARG A 119 10.84 5.45 -13.58
CA ARG A 119 10.08 6.56 -12.98
C ARG A 119 8.99 6.12 -11.99
N CYS A 120 8.62 4.84 -11.97
CA CYS A 120 7.70 4.32 -10.96
C CYS A 120 8.35 4.14 -9.58
N TYR A 121 9.67 4.22 -9.48
CA TYR A 121 10.40 4.07 -8.22
C TYR A 121 10.72 5.44 -7.62
N ALA A 122 10.36 5.63 -6.34
CA ALA A 122 10.63 6.88 -5.62
C ALA A 122 12.12 7.14 -5.42
N GLU A 123 12.91 6.07 -5.30
CA GLU A 123 14.35 6.16 -5.04
C GLU A 123 15.13 5.54 -6.20
N GLY A 124 16.28 6.14 -6.51
CA GLY A 124 17.21 5.58 -7.47
C GLY A 124 17.76 4.23 -7.02
N PHE A 125 18.08 3.39 -8.00
CA PHE A 125 18.74 2.10 -7.83
C PHE A 125 19.92 2.01 -8.81
N GLY A 126 21.03 1.40 -8.38
CA GLY A 126 22.32 1.42 -9.07
C GLY A 126 22.42 0.51 -10.30
N LEU A 127 21.34 0.33 -11.07
CA LEU A 127 21.32 -0.48 -12.29
C LEU A 127 21.29 0.41 -13.53
N GLY A 128 22.13 0.09 -14.51
CA GLY A 128 22.09 0.69 -15.85
C GLY A 128 20.79 0.35 -16.60
N ALA A 129 20.56 1.01 -17.75
CA ALA A 129 19.35 0.78 -18.55
C ALA A 129 19.24 -0.67 -19.04
N ASP A 130 20.34 -1.24 -19.52
CA ASP A 130 20.36 -2.63 -20.01
C ASP A 130 20.18 -3.66 -18.89
N GLU A 131 20.86 -3.46 -17.76
CA GLU A 131 20.72 -4.34 -16.59
C GLU A 131 19.29 -4.28 -16.02
N PHE A 132 18.68 -3.08 -16.00
CA PHE A 132 17.31 -2.94 -15.55
C PHE A 132 16.32 -3.57 -16.54
N ALA A 133 16.53 -3.41 -17.85
CA ALA A 133 15.71 -4.10 -18.85
C ALA A 133 15.80 -5.63 -18.73
N GLU A 134 16.99 -6.18 -18.47
CA GLU A 134 17.17 -7.62 -18.18
C GLU A 134 16.39 -8.03 -16.93
N LEU A 135 16.49 -7.26 -15.85
CA LEU A 135 15.74 -7.48 -14.62
C LEU A 135 14.23 -7.49 -14.88
N LEU A 136 13.72 -6.52 -15.64
CA LEU A 136 12.30 -6.43 -15.99
C LEU A 136 11.82 -7.66 -16.76
N VAL A 137 12.61 -8.17 -17.72
CA VAL A 137 12.27 -9.40 -18.44
C VAL A 137 12.25 -10.59 -17.50
N LEU A 138 13.30 -10.77 -16.69
CA LEU A 138 13.42 -11.92 -15.82
C LEU A 138 12.29 -11.95 -14.78
N ASP A 139 12.03 -10.82 -14.13
CA ASP A 139 11.05 -10.71 -13.06
C ASP A 139 9.62 -10.68 -13.61
N GLY A 140 9.38 -10.02 -14.74
CA GLY A 140 8.08 -9.99 -15.39
C GLY A 140 7.65 -11.35 -15.93
N CYS A 141 8.53 -12.06 -16.62
CA CYS A 141 8.25 -13.42 -17.09
C CYS A 141 8.15 -14.42 -15.93
N PHE A 142 8.94 -14.24 -14.87
CA PHE A 142 8.80 -15.01 -13.63
C PHE A 142 7.37 -14.88 -13.07
N LEU A 143 6.86 -13.65 -12.92
CA LEU A 143 5.52 -13.42 -12.42
C LEU A 143 4.46 -14.04 -13.34
N LEU A 144 4.54 -13.81 -14.65
CA LEU A 144 3.61 -14.39 -15.63
C LEU A 144 3.55 -15.91 -15.51
N GLU A 145 4.69 -16.59 -15.58
CA GLU A 145 4.74 -18.05 -15.53
C GLU A 145 4.32 -18.60 -14.16
N PHE A 146 4.71 -17.92 -13.08
CA PHE A 146 4.32 -18.30 -11.72
C PHE A 146 2.80 -18.32 -11.57
N PHE A 147 2.12 -17.27 -12.02
CA PHE A 147 0.66 -17.16 -11.92
C PHE A 147 -0.07 -18.03 -12.93
N LEU A 148 0.45 -18.21 -14.14
CA LEU A 148 -0.08 -19.15 -15.13
C LEU A 148 -0.04 -20.59 -14.61
N LYS A 149 1.12 -21.08 -14.17
CA LYS A 149 1.24 -22.43 -13.59
C LYS A 149 0.39 -22.61 -12.35
N LYS A 150 0.21 -21.56 -11.52
CA LYS A 150 -0.72 -21.61 -10.36
C LYS A 150 -2.15 -21.85 -10.84
N SER A 151 -2.59 -21.10 -11.85
CA SER A 151 -3.95 -21.22 -12.41
C SER A 151 -4.22 -22.57 -13.08
N GLU A 152 -3.19 -23.19 -13.66
CA GLU A 152 -3.26 -24.51 -14.30
C GLU A 152 -3.12 -25.68 -13.32
N GLY A 153 -2.81 -25.41 -12.04
CA GLY A 153 -2.50 -26.47 -11.06
C GLY A 153 -1.16 -27.16 -11.29
N GLN A 154 -0.27 -26.57 -12.10
CA GLN A 154 1.03 -27.13 -12.51
C GLN A 154 2.23 -26.55 -11.76
N LEU A 155 1.99 -25.68 -10.78
CA LEU A 155 3.04 -24.98 -10.05
C LEU A 155 3.78 -25.92 -9.07
N ALA A 156 4.89 -26.52 -9.53
CA ALA A 156 5.69 -27.50 -8.80
C ALA A 156 6.68 -26.85 -7.81
N ALA A 157 6.54 -27.14 -6.50
CA ALA A 157 7.32 -26.53 -5.41
C ALA A 157 8.83 -26.43 -5.68
N PRO A 158 9.48 -25.28 -5.45
CA PRO A 158 10.92 -25.16 -5.56
C PRO A 158 11.57 -26.18 -4.62
N GLY A 159 12.35 -27.12 -5.18
CA GLY A 159 12.95 -28.21 -4.40
C GLY A 159 11.96 -29.17 -3.75
N GLY A 160 10.69 -29.21 -4.18
CA GLY A 160 9.64 -30.06 -3.60
C GLY A 160 9.02 -29.53 -2.31
N ALA A 161 9.46 -28.37 -1.81
CA ALA A 161 9.00 -27.78 -0.55
C ALA A 161 7.73 -26.94 -0.73
N LYS A 162 6.55 -27.52 -0.46
CA LYS A 162 5.25 -26.83 -0.61
C LYS A 162 5.15 -25.48 0.10
N TRP A 163 5.81 -25.33 1.25
CA TRP A 163 5.81 -24.10 2.06
C TRP A 163 6.60 -22.96 1.40
N ALA A 164 7.56 -23.25 0.52
CA ALA A 164 8.28 -22.22 -0.23
C ALA A 164 7.34 -21.40 -1.12
N TRP A 165 6.23 -21.99 -1.58
CA TRP A 165 5.22 -21.26 -2.36
C TRP A 165 4.49 -20.20 -1.58
N HIS A 166 4.08 -20.50 -0.36
CA HIS A 166 3.44 -19.51 0.51
C HIS A 166 4.37 -18.30 0.72
N HIS A 167 5.65 -18.56 0.96
CA HIS A 167 6.63 -17.49 1.17
C HIS A 167 6.89 -16.68 -0.10
N MET A 168 7.06 -17.32 -1.26
CA MET A 168 7.18 -16.62 -2.54
C MET A 168 5.96 -15.76 -2.84
N TYR A 169 4.77 -16.29 -2.56
CA TYR A 169 3.52 -15.57 -2.77
C TYR A 169 3.40 -14.31 -1.90
N HIS A 170 3.84 -14.37 -0.64
CA HIS A 170 3.89 -13.19 0.21
C HIS A 170 4.93 -12.18 -0.26
N ASP A 171 6.10 -12.64 -0.70
CA ASP A 171 7.16 -11.76 -1.23
C ASP A 171 6.71 -10.96 -2.45
N VAL A 172 5.94 -11.56 -3.37
CA VAL A 172 5.45 -10.85 -4.58
C VAL A 172 4.39 -9.79 -4.28
N LEU A 173 3.87 -9.73 -3.06
CA LEU A 173 2.90 -8.72 -2.60
C LEU A 173 3.54 -7.68 -1.66
N LEU A 174 4.85 -7.76 -1.38
CA LEU A 174 5.52 -6.72 -0.61
C LEU A 174 5.65 -5.44 -1.43
N LEU A 175 5.33 -4.30 -0.81
CA LEU A 175 5.30 -3.00 -1.46
C LEU A 175 6.64 -2.62 -2.10
N GLU A 176 7.74 -2.92 -1.40
CA GLU A 176 9.10 -2.63 -1.88
C GLU A 176 9.62 -3.65 -2.91
N ASN A 177 8.90 -4.75 -3.12
CA ASN A 177 9.32 -5.88 -3.95
C ASN A 177 8.43 -6.02 -5.19
N GLN A 178 8.32 -4.93 -5.95
CA GLN A 178 7.41 -4.82 -7.09
C GLN A 178 8.15 -4.43 -8.38
N ILE A 179 7.53 -4.77 -9.51
CA ILE A 179 7.74 -4.12 -10.80
C ILE A 179 6.42 -3.47 -11.26
N PRO A 180 6.47 -2.46 -12.14
CA PRO A 180 5.26 -1.84 -12.67
C PRO A 180 4.42 -2.83 -13.48
N PHE A 181 3.10 -2.82 -13.29
CA PHE A 181 2.20 -3.80 -13.91
C PHE A 181 2.17 -3.69 -15.45
N PHE A 182 2.34 -2.48 -16.01
CA PHE A 182 2.41 -2.31 -17.46
C PHE A 182 3.59 -3.05 -18.10
N VAL A 183 4.66 -3.33 -17.34
CA VAL A 183 5.77 -4.18 -17.83
C VAL A 183 5.26 -5.61 -18.01
N ILE A 184 4.47 -6.13 -17.06
CA ILE A 184 3.84 -7.44 -17.14
C ILE A 184 2.89 -7.50 -18.33
N GLU A 185 2.05 -6.46 -18.53
CA GLU A 185 1.15 -6.34 -19.68
C GLU A 185 1.92 -6.34 -21.01
N LYS A 186 3.02 -5.57 -21.09
CA LYS A 186 3.88 -5.49 -22.28
C LYS A 186 4.50 -6.85 -22.62
N LEU A 187 5.05 -7.56 -21.63
CA LEU A 187 5.67 -8.88 -21.83
C LEU A 187 4.62 -9.95 -22.17
N HIS A 188 3.44 -9.90 -21.55
CA HIS A 188 2.31 -10.76 -21.92
C HIS A 188 1.90 -10.55 -23.38
N GLY A 189 1.81 -9.28 -23.82
CA GLY A 189 1.49 -8.94 -25.21
C GLY A 189 2.50 -9.48 -26.23
N VAL A 190 3.77 -9.61 -25.86
CA VAL A 190 4.78 -10.28 -26.70
C VAL A 190 4.53 -11.79 -26.79
N ALA A 191 4.22 -12.43 -25.66
CA ALA A 191 4.06 -13.89 -25.59
C ALA A 191 2.84 -14.39 -26.36
N PHE A 192 1.73 -13.66 -26.26
CA PHE A 192 0.42 -14.10 -26.77
C PHE A 192 -0.09 -13.21 -27.93
N ALA A 193 0.84 -12.61 -28.67
CA ALA A 193 0.51 -11.76 -29.81
C ALA A 193 -0.38 -12.49 -30.84
N GLY A 194 -1.55 -11.90 -31.12
CA GLY A 194 -2.52 -12.41 -32.10
C GLY A 194 -3.28 -13.67 -31.65
N GLU A 195 -3.38 -13.95 -30.36
CA GLU A 195 -4.27 -14.98 -29.82
C GLU A 195 -5.63 -14.39 -29.41
N GLU A 196 -6.73 -15.01 -29.85
CA GLU A 196 -8.08 -14.67 -29.39
C GLU A 196 -8.18 -14.95 -27.88
N GLY A 197 -8.55 -13.95 -27.08
CA GLY A 197 -8.63 -14.06 -25.63
C GLY A 197 -7.33 -13.73 -24.87
N ALA A 198 -6.26 -13.30 -25.53
CA ALA A 198 -5.04 -12.78 -24.89
C ALA A 198 -5.13 -11.28 -24.51
N GLU A 199 -6.35 -10.80 -24.30
CA GLU A 199 -6.62 -9.42 -23.93
C GLU A 199 -6.19 -9.16 -22.48
N ARG A 200 -5.89 -7.89 -22.16
CA ARG A 200 -5.55 -7.43 -20.81
C ARG A 200 -6.49 -8.00 -19.73
N ASP A 201 -7.75 -8.15 -20.09
CA ASP A 201 -8.82 -8.67 -19.28
C ASP A 201 -8.62 -10.15 -18.86
N ALA A 202 -8.10 -10.99 -19.75
CA ALA A 202 -7.73 -12.37 -19.40
C ALA A 202 -6.50 -12.44 -18.49
N LEU A 203 -5.53 -11.54 -18.71
CA LEU A 203 -4.38 -11.39 -17.82
C LEU A 203 -4.84 -11.02 -16.40
N LEU A 204 -5.72 -10.03 -16.28
CA LEU A 204 -6.29 -9.64 -14.99
C LEU A 204 -7.04 -10.82 -14.34
N ASP A 205 -7.81 -11.59 -15.09
CA ASP A 205 -8.53 -12.76 -14.56
C ASP A 205 -7.58 -13.81 -13.95
N ILE A 206 -6.40 -14.04 -14.53
CA ILE A 206 -5.40 -14.96 -13.98
C ILE A 206 -4.94 -14.51 -12.60
N PHE A 207 -4.57 -13.23 -12.46
CA PHE A 207 -4.13 -12.67 -11.18
C PHE A 207 -5.28 -12.58 -10.17
N CYS A 208 -6.47 -12.14 -10.58
CA CYS A 208 -7.65 -12.04 -9.72
C CYS A 208 -8.01 -13.41 -9.11
N LYS A 209 -8.06 -14.46 -9.93
CA LYS A 209 -8.30 -15.84 -9.46
C LYS A 209 -7.21 -16.31 -8.52
N ALA A 210 -5.96 -15.96 -8.80
CA ALA A 210 -4.85 -16.33 -7.93
C ALA A 210 -4.89 -15.63 -6.57
N PHE A 211 -5.49 -14.44 -6.48
CA PHE A 211 -5.66 -13.65 -5.26
C PHE A 211 -6.93 -14.04 -4.47
N ALA A 212 -7.78 -14.89 -5.04
CA ALA A 212 -9.01 -15.34 -4.39
C ALA A 212 -8.69 -16.14 -3.12
N GLY A 213 -9.25 -15.71 -1.99
CA GLY A 213 -9.09 -16.39 -0.70
C GLY A 213 -7.93 -15.88 0.17
N ASP A 214 -7.13 -14.92 -0.31
CA ASP A 214 -6.05 -14.30 0.49
C ASP A 214 -6.58 -13.49 1.67
N LEU A 215 -7.74 -12.86 1.50
CA LEU A 215 -8.49 -12.21 2.58
C LEU A 215 -9.74 -13.05 2.89
N PRO A 216 -9.94 -13.47 4.16
CA PRO A 216 -11.10 -14.26 4.55
C PRO A 216 -12.40 -13.60 4.11
N SER A 217 -13.29 -14.36 3.45
CA SER A 217 -14.62 -13.89 3.02
C SER A 217 -14.63 -12.76 1.97
N SER A 218 -13.50 -12.46 1.32
CA SER A 218 -13.46 -11.55 0.15
C SER A 218 -14.17 -12.20 -1.05
N ARG A 219 -15.11 -11.48 -1.67
CA ARG A 219 -15.54 -11.78 -3.05
C ARG A 219 -14.55 -11.09 -3.96
N THR A 220 -13.71 -11.84 -4.66
CA THR A 220 -12.80 -11.27 -5.67
C THR A 220 -13.61 -10.44 -6.64
N ILE A 221 -13.34 -9.13 -6.67
CA ILE A 221 -13.95 -8.20 -7.60
C ILE A 221 -12.95 -7.96 -8.71
N ARG A 222 -13.39 -8.13 -9.95
CA ARG A 222 -12.56 -7.74 -11.07
C ARG A 222 -12.50 -6.21 -11.14
N PRO A 223 -11.29 -5.61 -11.24
CA PRO A 223 -11.19 -4.16 -11.46
C PRO A 223 -11.81 -3.79 -12.82
N PRO A 224 -12.34 -2.57 -12.97
CA PRO A 224 -12.82 -2.07 -14.26
C PRO A 224 -11.74 -2.16 -15.33
N SER A 225 -12.12 -2.48 -16.57
CA SER A 225 -11.17 -2.63 -17.68
C SER A 225 -10.41 -1.32 -18.01
N ASP A 226 -10.90 -0.15 -17.60
CA ASP A 226 -10.22 1.14 -17.76
C ASP A 226 -9.38 1.55 -16.54
N LYS A 227 -9.48 0.83 -15.41
CA LYS A 227 -8.73 1.16 -14.19
C LYS A 227 -7.23 0.92 -14.42
N THR A 228 -6.42 1.95 -14.23
CA THR A 228 -4.96 1.83 -14.26
C THR A 228 -4.47 1.00 -13.08
N ILE A 229 -3.76 -0.08 -13.37
CA ILE A 229 -3.10 -0.93 -12.38
C ILE A 229 -1.62 -0.58 -12.36
N HIS A 230 -1.06 -0.36 -11.18
CA HIS A 230 0.30 0.18 -11.03
C HIS A 230 1.33 -0.90 -10.76
N HIS A 231 1.01 -1.86 -9.89
CA HIS A 231 1.83 -3.02 -9.53
C HIS A 231 0.93 -4.10 -8.90
N LEU A 232 1.46 -5.27 -8.57
CA LEU A 232 0.66 -6.42 -8.09
C LEU A 232 -0.02 -6.16 -6.74
N LEU A 233 0.65 -5.48 -5.80
CA LEU A 233 -0.01 -5.09 -4.54
C LEU A 233 -1.21 -4.16 -4.77
N HIS A 234 -1.14 -3.23 -5.74
CA HIS A 234 -2.28 -2.38 -6.11
C HIS A 234 -3.39 -3.22 -6.77
N LEU A 235 -3.05 -4.16 -7.65
CA LEU A 235 -4.05 -5.09 -8.21
C LEU A 235 -4.74 -5.89 -7.10
N HIS A 236 -3.98 -6.41 -6.15
CA HIS A 236 -4.51 -7.14 -5.01
C HIS A 236 -5.51 -6.29 -4.19
N TYR A 237 -5.16 -5.03 -3.96
CA TYR A 237 -6.03 -4.06 -3.29
C TYR A 237 -7.35 -3.88 -4.05
N GLU A 238 -7.28 -3.62 -5.36
CA GLU A 238 -8.44 -3.44 -6.23
C GLU A 238 -9.35 -4.69 -6.26
N CYS A 239 -8.76 -5.88 -6.14
CA CYS A 239 -9.48 -7.14 -6.16
C CYS A 239 -10.18 -7.51 -4.85
N ASN A 240 -9.61 -7.12 -3.70
CA ASN A 240 -10.02 -7.65 -2.39
C ASN A 240 -10.46 -6.60 -1.36
N VAL A 241 -10.16 -5.32 -1.59
CA VAL A 241 -10.48 -4.23 -0.66
C VAL A 241 -11.56 -3.31 -1.22
N ARG A 242 -11.54 -3.07 -2.53
CA ARG A 242 -12.47 -2.17 -3.23
C ARG A 242 -13.92 -2.57 -2.99
N ASN A 243 -14.78 -1.60 -2.66
CA ASN A 243 -16.22 -1.82 -2.52
C ASN A 243 -16.96 -1.42 -3.81
N PRO A 244 -17.61 -2.35 -4.53
CA PRO A 244 -18.31 -2.04 -5.78
C PRO A 244 -19.59 -1.24 -5.56
N ALA A 245 -20.14 -1.19 -4.34
CA ALA A 245 -21.32 -0.38 -4.04
C ALA A 245 -21.06 1.14 -4.16
N ALA A 246 -19.80 1.59 -4.07
CA ALA A 246 -19.43 2.99 -4.27
C ALA A 246 -19.49 3.43 -5.75
N ASP A 247 -19.37 2.49 -6.70
CA ASP A 247 -19.44 2.79 -8.14
C ASP A 247 -20.89 3.00 -8.62
N ASN A 248 -21.85 2.23 -8.07
CA ASN A 248 -23.27 2.35 -8.46
C ASN A 248 -23.92 3.67 -8.01
N ASP A 249 -23.36 4.36 -7.03
CA ASP A 249 -23.89 5.63 -6.52
C ASP A 249 -23.50 6.84 -7.39
N LYS A 250 -22.63 6.64 -8.40
CA LYS A 250 -22.33 7.64 -9.44
C LYS A 250 -23.30 7.55 -10.64
N GLY A 251 -24.08 6.48 -10.77
CA GLY A 251 -24.92 6.20 -11.95
C GLY A 251 -26.45 6.22 -11.73
N ARG A 252 -26.94 6.37 -10.49
CA ARG A 252 -28.38 6.20 -10.17
C ARG A 252 -29.04 7.48 -9.69
N ASN A 253 -29.10 8.47 -10.57
CA ASN A 253 -29.95 9.66 -10.41
C ASN A 253 -31.23 9.52 -11.25
N THR A 254 -32.09 8.53 -10.98
CA THR A 254 -33.50 8.52 -11.40
C THR A 254 -34.35 7.60 -10.52
N ILE A 255 -35.20 8.25 -9.71
CA ILE A 255 -36.57 7.93 -9.26
C ILE A 255 -36.98 6.45 -9.12
N GLY A 256 -37.34 6.08 -7.88
CA GLY A 256 -38.43 5.13 -7.58
C GLY A 256 -38.02 3.68 -7.33
N ASP A 257 -37.78 3.33 -6.05
CA ASP A 257 -38.53 2.26 -5.36
C ASP A 257 -37.94 2.04 -3.96
N ALA A 258 -38.77 2.30 -2.95
CA ALA A 258 -38.45 2.20 -1.54
C ALA A 258 -38.77 0.79 -1.03
N ASN A 259 -37.74 -0.01 -0.79
CA ASN A 259 -37.55 -0.83 0.42
C ASN A 259 -36.36 -1.80 0.24
N ASN A 260 -35.50 -1.88 1.27
CA ASN A 260 -34.30 -2.73 1.42
C ASN A 260 -32.93 -2.13 1.08
N GLY A 261 -32.65 -0.89 1.48
CA GLY A 261 -31.28 -0.34 1.40
C GLY A 261 -31.01 0.74 2.44
N ALA A 262 -30.80 0.36 3.70
CA ALA A 262 -30.48 1.30 4.78
C ALA A 262 -29.19 0.88 5.51
N SER A 263 -28.04 1.01 4.84
CA SER A 263 -26.76 1.23 5.52
C SER A 263 -25.70 1.64 4.49
N LEU A 264 -25.70 2.92 4.09
CA LEU A 264 -24.56 3.73 3.58
C LEU A 264 -24.98 4.98 2.78
N ALA A 265 -26.26 5.17 2.44
CA ALA A 265 -26.71 6.23 1.53
C ALA A 265 -27.15 7.57 2.18
N ILE A 266 -26.67 7.94 3.38
CA ILE A 266 -27.00 9.26 3.97
C ILE A 266 -25.75 10.00 4.44
N TRP A 267 -24.72 10.18 3.60
CA TRP A 267 -23.64 11.13 3.93
C TRP A 267 -23.10 11.84 2.68
N LYS A 268 -23.99 12.58 2.00
CA LYS A 268 -23.60 13.77 1.23
C LYS A 268 -24.42 14.93 1.77
N GLN A 269 -23.81 15.76 2.61
CA GLN A 269 -24.25 17.14 2.85
C GLN A 269 -23.24 18.11 2.23
N PRO A 270 -23.65 19.33 1.86
CA PRO A 270 -22.86 20.24 1.05
C PRO A 270 -21.66 20.77 1.82
N ALA A 271 -20.62 21.17 1.08
CA ALA A 271 -19.45 21.82 1.64
C ALA A 271 -19.85 23.06 2.46
N ILE A 272 -19.63 23.00 3.77
CA ILE A 272 -19.75 24.16 4.65
C ILE A 272 -18.51 25.05 4.40
N PRO A 273 -18.65 26.36 4.16
CA PRO A 273 -17.51 27.22 3.92
C PRO A 273 -16.60 27.30 5.16
N SER A 274 -15.30 27.24 4.92
CA SER A 274 -14.26 27.39 5.93
C SER A 274 -14.35 28.76 6.64
N PRO A 275 -14.36 28.82 7.98
CA PRO A 275 -14.14 30.08 8.67
C PRO A 275 -12.66 30.43 8.61
N ARG A 276 -12.36 31.54 7.93
CA ARG A 276 -11.08 32.22 8.03
C ARG A 276 -10.75 32.57 9.49
N SER A 277 -9.49 32.35 9.84
CA SER A 277 -8.68 33.08 10.84
C SER A 277 -9.42 33.78 12.00
N GLY A 278 -9.31 33.20 13.19
CA GLY A 278 -9.59 33.85 14.46
C GLY A 278 -8.80 33.18 15.58
N GLU A 279 -7.91 33.94 16.19
CA GLU A 279 -6.98 33.53 17.24
C GLU A 279 -7.69 33.07 18.53
N GLY A 280 -7.03 32.16 19.26
CA GLY A 280 -7.15 32.07 20.72
C GLY A 280 -8.26 31.17 21.29
N ALA A 281 -8.02 29.85 21.35
CA ALA A 281 -8.57 29.01 22.42
C ALA A 281 -7.77 27.70 22.55
N GLY A 282 -7.09 27.57 23.69
CA GLY A 282 -6.51 26.37 24.31
C GLY A 282 -6.29 25.11 23.46
N ARG A 283 -5.01 24.80 23.19
CA ARG A 283 -4.52 23.44 22.92
C ARG A 283 -4.97 22.49 24.05
N LYS A 284 -6.14 21.86 23.92
CA LYS A 284 -6.41 20.59 24.60
C LYS A 284 -5.65 19.50 23.85
N GLY A 285 -4.86 18.73 24.61
CA GLY A 285 -3.90 17.76 24.10
C GLY A 285 -4.50 16.80 23.06
N ARG A 286 -3.79 16.67 21.94
CA ARG A 286 -4.11 15.88 20.75
C ARG A 286 -3.96 14.36 20.97
N LEU A 287 -4.23 13.88 22.18
CA LEU A 287 -3.78 12.56 22.67
C LEU A 287 -4.89 11.51 22.78
N THR A 288 -6.13 11.76 22.34
CA THR A 288 -7.26 10.90 22.72
C THR A 288 -8.24 10.49 21.61
N SER A 289 -7.76 10.35 20.38
CA SER A 289 -8.56 9.90 19.24
C SER A 289 -8.71 8.37 19.10
N MET A 290 -7.96 7.56 19.86
CA MET A 290 -8.12 6.10 19.88
C MET A 290 -9.30 5.64 20.75
N ILE A 291 -9.87 4.47 20.44
CA ILE A 291 -10.88 3.82 21.29
C ILE A 291 -10.20 3.00 22.39
N PRO A 292 -10.87 2.71 23.52
CA PRO A 292 -10.29 1.87 24.57
C PRO A 292 -10.02 0.42 24.09
N PRO A 293 -9.08 -0.29 24.73
CA PRO A 293 -8.86 -1.73 24.48
C PRO A 293 -10.10 -2.56 24.80
N ALA A 294 -10.19 -3.75 24.20
CA ALA A 294 -11.39 -4.59 24.24
C ALA A 294 -11.84 -4.94 25.67
N ALA A 295 -10.90 -5.25 26.57
CA ALA A 295 -11.23 -5.57 27.97
C ALA A 295 -11.85 -4.37 28.72
N LYS A 296 -11.35 -3.15 28.47
CA LYS A 296 -11.92 -1.93 29.07
C LYS A 296 -13.27 -1.56 28.46
N MET A 297 -13.45 -1.81 27.17
CA MET A 297 -14.75 -1.65 26.50
C MET A 297 -15.80 -2.57 27.11
N GLU A 298 -15.45 -3.82 27.41
CA GLU A 298 -16.35 -4.76 28.08
C GLU A 298 -16.73 -4.30 29.50
N GLU A 299 -15.77 -3.77 30.26
CA GLU A 299 -16.01 -3.14 31.57
C GLU A 299 -16.95 -1.91 31.45
N ALA A 300 -16.92 -1.21 30.30
CA ALA A 300 -17.80 -0.09 29.97
C ALA A 300 -19.12 -0.52 29.30
N SER A 301 -19.55 -1.78 29.48
CA SER A 301 -20.82 -2.34 28.93
C SER A 301 -20.89 -2.45 27.40
N VAL A 302 -19.75 -2.38 26.69
CA VAL A 302 -19.73 -2.69 25.27
C VAL A 302 -19.77 -4.21 25.06
N THR A 303 -20.72 -4.67 24.25
CA THR A 303 -20.81 -6.07 23.85
C THR A 303 -20.13 -6.30 22.51
N PHE A 304 -19.27 -7.31 22.41
CA PHE A 304 -18.65 -7.73 21.16
C PHE A 304 -19.44 -8.86 20.51
N LYS A 305 -19.82 -8.71 19.24
CA LYS A 305 -20.53 -9.77 18.50
C LYS A 305 -19.93 -10.01 17.11
N ARG A 306 -19.69 -11.28 16.79
CA ARG A 306 -19.40 -11.71 15.43
C ARG A 306 -20.59 -11.42 14.50
N LYS A 307 -20.31 -10.80 13.36
CA LYS A 307 -21.28 -10.57 12.30
C LYS A 307 -21.48 -11.87 11.52
N ALA A 308 -22.73 -12.33 11.43
CA ALA A 308 -23.05 -13.61 10.76
C ALA A 308 -22.91 -13.53 9.24
N THR A 309 -23.27 -12.39 8.65
CA THR A 309 -23.22 -12.13 7.20
C THR A 309 -22.51 -10.79 6.96
N PRO A 310 -21.18 -10.74 7.14
CA PRO A 310 -20.41 -9.54 6.83
C PRO A 310 -20.38 -9.29 5.32
N ARG A 311 -20.34 -8.03 4.92
CA ARG A 311 -20.18 -7.64 3.51
C ARG A 311 -18.79 -7.99 2.99
N ASP A 312 -17.78 -7.71 3.80
CA ASP A 312 -16.35 -7.93 3.55
C ASP A 312 -15.61 -8.03 4.90
N VAL A 313 -14.29 -8.27 4.86
CA VAL A 313 -13.45 -8.41 6.07
C VAL A 313 -13.27 -7.11 6.86
N PHE A 314 -13.64 -5.96 6.29
CA PHE A 314 -13.52 -4.65 6.92
C PHE A 314 -14.86 -4.14 7.50
N ASP A 315 -15.92 -4.95 7.45
CA ASP A 315 -17.31 -4.59 7.78
C ASP A 315 -17.59 -4.50 9.30
N ALA A 316 -17.00 -3.49 9.95
CA ALA A 316 -17.22 -3.16 11.36
C ALA A 316 -18.35 -2.14 11.55
N SER A 317 -19.17 -2.31 12.59
CA SER A 317 -20.22 -1.35 12.95
C SER A 317 -20.46 -1.33 14.44
N PHE A 318 -20.77 -0.16 15.00
CA PHE A 318 -21.13 0.00 16.41
C PHE A 318 -22.54 0.55 16.52
N ARG A 319 -23.44 -0.16 17.20
CA ARG A 319 -24.83 0.28 17.42
C ARG A 319 -25.34 -0.19 18.77
N TYR A 320 -25.96 0.71 19.52
CA TYR A 320 -26.61 0.43 20.81
C TYR A 320 -25.69 -0.30 21.81
N GLY A 321 -24.42 0.11 21.93
CA GLY A 321 -23.46 -0.54 22.81
C GLY A 321 -22.89 -1.86 22.29
N VAL A 322 -23.21 -2.28 21.06
CA VAL A 322 -22.72 -3.52 20.46
C VAL A 322 -21.75 -3.22 19.33
N LEU A 323 -20.51 -3.69 19.45
CA LEU A 323 -19.52 -3.69 18.37
C LEU A 323 -19.65 -4.99 17.57
N HIS A 324 -20.17 -4.85 16.35
CA HIS A 324 -20.27 -5.93 15.38
C HIS A 324 -19.05 -5.92 14.45
N MET A 325 -18.36 -7.06 14.36
CA MET A 325 -17.21 -7.23 13.48
C MET A 325 -17.26 -8.58 12.74
N PRO A 326 -16.71 -8.67 11.53
CA PRO A 326 -16.48 -9.95 10.87
C PRO A 326 -15.52 -10.80 11.70
N ALA A 327 -15.62 -12.13 11.55
CA ALA A 327 -14.54 -12.99 12.01
C ALA A 327 -13.34 -12.80 11.08
N PHE A 328 -12.16 -12.55 11.63
CA PHE A 328 -10.93 -12.43 10.85
C PHE A 328 -9.83 -13.32 11.44
N VAL A 329 -9.02 -13.87 10.54
CA VAL A 329 -7.91 -14.76 10.85
C VAL A 329 -6.61 -13.96 10.68
N ILE A 330 -5.73 -14.05 11.67
CA ILE A 330 -4.37 -13.48 11.58
C ILE A 330 -3.38 -14.62 11.67
N ASP A 331 -2.73 -14.91 10.54
CA ASP A 331 -1.60 -15.83 10.43
C ASP A 331 -0.34 -15.09 9.95
N GLU A 332 0.74 -15.84 9.74
CA GLU A 332 2.03 -15.33 9.26
C GLU A 332 1.93 -14.62 7.90
N GLY A 333 0.98 -14.99 7.05
CA GLY A 333 0.79 -14.38 5.73
C GLY A 333 -0.05 -13.11 5.81
N ALA A 334 -1.16 -13.17 6.53
CA ALA A 334 -2.10 -12.06 6.72
C ALA A 334 -1.42 -10.88 7.42
N LYS A 335 -0.54 -11.13 8.39
CA LYS A 335 0.20 -10.05 9.08
C LYS A 335 1.12 -9.28 8.12
N VAL A 336 1.80 -9.99 7.21
CA VAL A 336 2.68 -9.39 6.20
C VAL A 336 1.86 -8.59 5.19
N LEU A 337 0.79 -9.19 4.67
CA LEU A 337 -0.08 -8.54 3.68
C LEU A 337 -0.74 -7.27 4.23
N LEU A 338 -1.33 -7.32 5.43
CA LEU A 338 -1.96 -6.15 6.06
C LEU A 338 -0.95 -5.03 6.31
N ALA A 339 0.26 -5.35 6.80
CA ALA A 339 1.31 -4.35 7.00
C ALA A 339 1.71 -3.65 5.69
N ASN A 340 1.76 -4.37 4.58
CA ASN A 340 2.09 -3.81 3.26
C ASN A 340 0.93 -3.03 2.64
N LEU A 341 -0.32 -3.45 2.85
CA LEU A 341 -1.51 -2.69 2.44
C LEU A 341 -1.63 -1.36 3.21
N VAL A 342 -1.34 -1.37 4.52
CA VAL A 342 -1.26 -0.14 5.32
C VAL A 342 -0.15 0.77 4.81
N ALA A 343 1.05 0.23 4.57
CA ALA A 343 2.16 0.98 4.00
C ALA A 343 1.80 1.61 2.64
N PHE A 344 1.11 0.85 1.79
CA PHE A 344 0.64 1.30 0.49
C PHE A 344 -0.35 2.45 0.59
N GLU A 345 -1.39 2.33 1.43
CA GLU A 345 -2.37 3.43 1.65
C GLU A 345 -1.72 4.69 2.24
N GLN A 346 -0.71 4.52 3.11
CA GLN A 346 -0.09 5.62 3.85
C GLN A 346 1.04 6.34 3.10
N GLY A 347 1.76 5.66 2.21
CA GLY A 347 3.02 6.19 1.68
C GLY A 347 2.92 7.13 0.49
N GLY A 348 1.75 7.72 0.24
CA GLY A 348 1.57 8.92 -0.59
C GLY A 348 1.86 8.78 -2.08
N GLY A 349 2.26 7.60 -2.56
CA GLY A 349 2.51 7.33 -3.97
C GLY A 349 1.27 7.60 -4.85
N ARG A 350 1.49 7.84 -6.14
CA ARG A 350 0.42 8.17 -7.10
C ARG A 350 -0.72 7.15 -7.07
N ALA A 351 -0.38 5.87 -6.91
CA ALA A 351 -1.33 4.78 -6.79
C ALA A 351 -2.28 4.96 -5.59
N ALA A 352 -1.72 5.23 -4.41
CA ALA A 352 -2.49 5.43 -3.17
C ALA A 352 -3.41 6.66 -3.27
N ARG A 353 -2.93 7.75 -3.91
CA ARG A 353 -3.71 8.98 -4.14
C ARG A 353 -4.91 8.78 -5.07
N GLN A 354 -4.93 7.70 -5.85
CA GLN A 354 -5.99 7.37 -6.82
C GLN A 354 -6.99 6.32 -6.29
N LEU A 355 -6.88 5.91 -5.02
CA LEU A 355 -7.79 4.93 -4.43
C LEU A 355 -9.17 5.55 -4.17
N ASP A 356 -10.20 4.99 -4.82
CA ASP A 356 -11.60 5.39 -4.64
C ASP A 356 -12.13 5.08 -3.22
N GLY A 357 -11.43 4.21 -2.48
CA GLY A 357 -11.80 3.73 -1.14
C GLY A 357 -11.10 4.41 0.04
N GLY A 358 -10.24 5.41 -0.18
CA GLY A 358 -9.43 6.02 0.88
C GLY A 358 -8.60 5.00 1.68
N ASN A 359 -8.30 5.31 2.95
CA ASN A 359 -7.45 4.50 3.82
C ASN A 359 -8.25 3.46 4.63
N LEU A 360 -8.99 2.57 3.94
CA LEU A 360 -9.89 1.59 4.57
C LEU A 360 -9.11 0.57 5.40
N VAL A 361 -8.05 -0.01 4.84
CA VAL A 361 -7.24 -1.04 5.51
C VAL A 361 -6.55 -0.44 6.73
N THR A 362 -5.97 0.74 6.59
CA THR A 362 -5.38 1.52 7.69
C THR A 362 -6.42 1.74 8.78
N GLY A 363 -7.62 2.19 8.44
CA GLY A 363 -8.67 2.42 9.43
C GLY A 363 -9.10 1.17 10.17
N PHE A 364 -9.24 0.05 9.46
CA PHE A 364 -9.56 -1.23 10.07
C PHE A 364 -8.43 -1.76 10.95
N VAL A 365 -7.17 -1.67 10.49
CA VAL A 365 -6.01 -2.10 11.29
C VAL A 365 -5.85 -1.22 12.52
N ALA A 366 -6.10 0.08 12.43
CA ALA A 366 -6.12 0.98 13.59
C ALA A 366 -7.25 0.63 14.57
N LEU A 367 -8.42 0.20 14.07
CA LEU A 367 -9.51 -0.29 14.91
C LEU A 367 -9.05 -1.53 15.68
N VAL A 368 -8.57 -2.55 14.98
CA VAL A 368 -8.15 -3.82 15.60
C VAL A 368 -6.98 -3.59 16.56
N GLY A 369 -5.99 -2.79 16.19
CA GLY A 369 -4.86 -2.50 17.06
C GLY A 369 -5.22 -1.62 18.26
N SER A 370 -6.25 -0.77 18.17
CA SER A 370 -6.80 -0.10 19.36
C SER A 370 -7.47 -1.09 20.31
N LEU A 371 -8.14 -2.11 19.76
CA LEU A 371 -8.79 -3.16 20.54
C LEU A 371 -7.79 -4.09 21.22
N VAL A 372 -6.64 -4.38 20.60
CA VAL A 372 -5.67 -5.38 21.06
C VAL A 372 -4.40 -4.72 21.61
N ASN A 373 -4.35 -4.53 22.92
CA ASN A 373 -3.16 -4.02 23.62
C ASN A 373 -2.56 -5.03 24.60
N SER A 374 -3.30 -6.08 24.95
CA SER A 374 -2.90 -7.10 25.92
C SER A 374 -3.48 -8.47 25.59
N ARG A 375 -2.96 -9.51 26.26
CA ARG A 375 -3.49 -10.87 26.17
C ARG A 375 -4.97 -10.97 26.55
N ARG A 376 -5.41 -10.19 27.56
CA ARG A 376 -6.81 -10.13 27.99
C ARG A 376 -7.73 -9.60 26.88
N ASP A 377 -7.24 -8.67 26.07
CA ASP A 377 -8.01 -8.14 24.94
C ASP A 377 -8.18 -9.19 23.83
N LEU A 378 -7.13 -9.95 23.54
CA LEU A 378 -7.18 -11.08 22.61
C LEU A 378 -8.21 -12.13 23.07
N GLU A 379 -8.22 -12.45 24.37
CA GLU A 379 -9.18 -13.40 24.96
C GLU A 379 -10.63 -12.96 24.76
N VAL A 380 -10.94 -11.67 24.94
CA VAL A 380 -12.28 -11.11 24.69
C VAL A 380 -12.69 -11.34 23.24
N LEU A 381 -11.84 -10.95 22.28
CA LEU A 381 -12.15 -11.09 20.85
C LEU A 381 -12.25 -12.54 20.38
N ARG A 382 -11.42 -13.44 20.94
CA ARG A 382 -11.47 -14.89 20.68
C ARG A 382 -12.75 -15.51 21.22
N ARG A 383 -13.12 -15.19 22.48
CA ARG A 383 -14.36 -15.68 23.11
C ARG A 383 -15.60 -15.27 22.32
N CYS A 384 -15.60 -14.06 21.76
CA CYS A 384 -16.69 -13.55 20.92
C CYS A 384 -16.67 -14.08 19.47
N GLY A 385 -15.69 -14.91 19.11
CA GLY A 385 -15.53 -15.48 17.77
C GLY A 385 -15.18 -14.44 16.70
N ILE A 386 -14.66 -13.27 17.09
CA ILE A 386 -14.29 -12.18 16.19
C ILE A 386 -12.86 -12.38 15.67
N MET A 387 -11.94 -12.85 16.51
CA MET A 387 -10.54 -13.04 16.13
C MET A 387 -10.12 -14.50 16.25
N HIS A 388 -9.52 -15.02 15.18
CA HIS A 388 -8.79 -16.29 15.19
C HIS A 388 -7.31 -16.03 14.87
N CYS A 389 -6.50 -15.79 15.91
CA CYS A 389 -5.08 -15.52 15.75
C CYS A 389 -4.26 -16.80 15.88
N MET A 390 -3.50 -17.13 14.84
CA MET A 390 -2.56 -18.26 14.75
C MET A 390 -1.16 -17.92 15.29
N LEU A 391 -0.94 -16.66 15.68
CA LEU A 391 0.29 -16.20 16.29
C LEU A 391 0.27 -16.47 17.81
N ALA A 392 1.45 -16.50 18.42
CA ALA A 392 1.53 -16.41 19.87
C ALA A 392 0.96 -15.07 20.35
N ASP A 393 0.39 -15.04 21.56
CA ASP A 393 -0.31 -13.86 22.06
C ASP A 393 0.60 -12.63 22.15
N ASP A 394 1.85 -12.83 22.56
CA ASP A 394 2.85 -11.76 22.66
C ASP A 394 3.23 -11.23 21.27
N ASP A 395 3.37 -12.12 20.28
CA ASP A 395 3.66 -11.74 18.89
C ASP A 395 2.51 -10.97 18.26
N ALA A 396 1.26 -11.37 18.54
CA ALA A 396 0.07 -10.68 18.06
C ALA A 396 -0.03 -9.26 18.63
N VAL A 397 0.19 -9.10 19.94
CA VAL A 397 0.20 -7.78 20.60
C VAL A 397 1.34 -6.92 20.05
N ALA A 398 2.55 -7.47 19.91
CA ALA A 398 3.69 -6.76 19.35
C ALA A 398 3.42 -6.31 17.91
N TYR A 399 2.82 -7.17 17.09
CA TYR A 399 2.45 -6.85 15.71
C TYR A 399 1.46 -5.68 15.64
N PHE A 400 0.34 -5.73 16.37
CA PHE A 400 -0.66 -4.66 16.32
C PHE A 400 -0.11 -3.33 16.85
N ASN A 401 0.70 -3.37 17.91
CA ASN A 401 1.39 -2.18 18.41
C ASN A 401 2.32 -1.57 17.37
N HIS A 402 3.06 -2.40 16.63
CA HIS A 402 3.93 -1.94 15.54
C HIS A 402 3.14 -1.29 14.42
N VAL A 403 2.10 -1.96 13.90
CA VAL A 403 1.38 -1.42 12.74
C VAL A 403 0.63 -0.13 13.11
N VAL A 404 0.02 -0.04 14.29
CA VAL A 404 -0.68 1.17 14.75
C VAL A 404 0.27 2.35 14.92
N GLN A 405 1.49 2.12 15.42
CA GLN A 405 2.45 3.20 15.65
C GLN A 405 2.77 4.01 14.38
N TYR A 406 2.68 3.37 13.21
CA TYR A 406 2.99 4.00 11.93
C TYR A 406 1.74 4.32 11.09
N THR A 407 0.54 4.04 11.60
CA THR A 407 -0.71 4.53 10.98
C THR A 407 -0.88 6.02 11.28
N THR A 408 -0.71 6.87 10.25
CA THR A 408 -1.10 8.28 10.37
C THR A 408 -2.54 8.41 9.92
N MET A 409 -3.43 8.72 10.86
CA MET A 409 -4.86 8.80 10.61
C MET A 409 -5.43 10.14 11.04
N ASP A 410 -6.19 10.75 10.14
CA ASP A 410 -7.19 11.75 10.53
C ASP A 410 -8.38 10.98 11.11
N TYR A 411 -8.41 10.87 12.44
CA TYR A 411 -9.48 10.17 13.18
C TYR A 411 -10.86 10.84 13.07
N ASP A 412 -10.92 12.05 12.50
CA ASP A 412 -12.17 12.75 12.23
C ASP A 412 -12.60 12.57 10.76
N ARG A 413 -11.68 12.14 9.87
CA ARG A 413 -11.91 12.05 8.42
C ARG A 413 -11.40 10.73 7.82
N HIS A 414 -11.87 9.61 8.36
CA HIS A 414 -11.67 8.28 7.78
C HIS A 414 -12.96 7.47 7.76
N LEU A 415 -12.99 6.36 7.00
CA LEU A 415 -14.19 5.55 6.80
C LEU A 415 -14.81 4.96 8.08
N LEU A 416 -14.03 4.84 9.16
CA LEU A 416 -14.49 4.35 10.46
C LEU A 416 -14.59 5.47 11.51
N ALA A 417 -14.43 6.75 11.15
CA ALA A 417 -14.41 7.87 12.10
C ALA A 417 -15.66 7.92 12.99
N CYS A 418 -16.85 7.72 12.40
CA CYS A 418 -18.10 7.65 13.14
C CYS A 418 -18.10 6.50 14.15
N LEU A 419 -17.64 5.30 13.76
CA LEU A 419 -17.54 4.17 14.68
C LEU A 419 -16.64 4.50 15.87
N PHE A 420 -15.47 5.09 15.61
CA PHE A 420 -14.54 5.48 16.67
C PHE A 420 -15.17 6.52 17.61
N ARG A 421 -15.85 7.53 17.06
CA ARG A 421 -16.56 8.54 17.86
C ARG A 421 -17.64 7.91 18.72
N ASP A 422 -18.52 7.11 18.13
CA ASP A 422 -19.68 6.55 18.82
C ASP A 422 -19.23 5.59 19.95
N VAL A 423 -18.14 4.84 19.76
CA VAL A 423 -17.52 4.02 20.81
C VAL A 423 -16.97 4.89 21.95
N ARG A 424 -16.23 5.96 21.64
CA ARG A 424 -15.69 6.86 22.68
C ARG A 424 -16.80 7.52 23.49
N GLU A 425 -17.87 7.96 22.83
CA GLU A 425 -19.02 8.57 23.47
C GLU A 425 -19.72 7.61 24.44
N HIS A 426 -19.92 6.36 24.00
CA HIS A 426 -20.53 5.30 24.82
C HIS A 426 -19.68 4.94 26.04
N CYS A 427 -18.38 4.77 25.86
CA CYS A 427 -17.45 4.43 26.95
C CYS A 427 -17.13 5.64 27.86
N HIS A 428 -17.67 6.83 27.56
CA HIS A 428 -17.28 8.10 28.18
C HIS A 428 -15.75 8.32 28.19
N TRP A 429 -15.08 7.81 27.15
CA TRP A 429 -13.63 7.87 27.03
C TRP A 429 -13.26 9.32 26.65
N ASN A 430 -12.59 10.02 27.58
CA ASN A 430 -12.20 11.44 27.57
C ASN A 430 -13.19 12.48 28.13
N ARG A 431 -14.00 12.14 29.14
CA ARG A 431 -14.60 13.16 30.02
C ARG A 431 -13.71 13.51 31.20
#